data_AF-A0A2C6DI07-F1
#
_entry.id   AF-A0A2C6DI07-F1
#
_cell.length_a   1.000
_cell.length_b   1.000
_cell.length_c   1.000
_cell.angle_alpha   90.00
_cell.angle_beta   90.00
_cell.angle_gamma   90.00
#
_symmetry.space_group_name_H-M   'P 1'
#
loop_
_entity.id
_entity.type
_entity.pdbx_description
1 polymer ?
#
loop_
_entity_poly.entity_id
_entity_poly.type
_entity_poly.pdbx_seq_one_letter_code
_entity_poly.pdbx_strand_id
1 'polypeptide(L)'
;MVNFSFEESFCSEVDHIFIFNFLGEEGNGLIKRLEDDIVLLVNNKKEETLDSDSMMTKLDISSLADFQRKSREVLSIISKNRVNSLFHLQGHGSKTDGIKCEDGNFVCWSTLKSFLADAVKAAQGELTVIAAACHSFTLVDKESSIPKLLPYSFYYGYEEKIEFGHMENDLRTLYKNLLVKGGDNRDSELRLKLSSEFDSVDFITSPMIIQFYPEKARQLGLSNRFFLKSVKLDIPAAVNRYLVKSLLNDTRWLSIQLANNCFHATSRRERLISALNKFYEANSAPSS
;
A
#
# COMPACT_ATOMS: atom_id res chain seq x y z
N MET A 1 12.55 18.32 17.12
CA MET A 1 11.61 17.54 16.29
C MET A 1 11.45 18.32 14.99
N VAL A 2 11.54 17.68 13.81
CA VAL A 2 11.25 18.39 12.55
C VAL A 2 9.75 18.62 12.57
N ASN A 3 9.30 19.87 12.54
CA ASN A 3 7.87 20.18 12.63
C ASN A 3 7.22 20.01 11.25
N PHE A 4 7.24 18.78 10.75
CA PHE A 4 6.58 18.35 9.54
C PHE A 4 5.61 17.25 9.93
N SER A 5 4.33 17.52 9.76
CA SER A 5 3.26 16.55 9.94
C SER A 5 2.25 16.72 8.83
N PHE A 6 1.64 15.63 8.43
CA PHE A 6 0.51 15.61 7.51
C PHE A 6 -0.40 14.45 7.90
N GLU A 7 -1.63 14.50 7.42
CA GLU A 7 -2.63 13.47 7.72
C GLU A 7 -2.30 12.19 6.95
N GLU A 8 -1.95 11.15 7.70
CA GLU A 8 -1.76 9.80 7.18
C GLU A 8 -3.09 9.06 7.09
N SER A 9 -3.17 8.15 6.12
CA SER A 9 -4.29 7.23 5.97
C SER A 9 -3.76 5.80 6.07
N PHE A 10 -4.61 4.85 6.44
CA PHE A 10 -4.23 3.44 6.59
C PHE A 10 -4.96 2.53 5.61
N CYS A 11 -5.89 3.08 4.84
CA CYS A 11 -6.52 2.42 3.71
C CYS A 11 -6.85 3.46 2.65
N SER A 12 -7.08 2.96 1.44
CA SER A 12 -7.75 3.69 0.38
C SER A 12 -9.21 3.91 0.75
N GLU A 13 -9.86 4.84 0.06
CA GLU A 13 -11.31 4.82 -0.03
C GLU A 13 -11.74 3.47 -0.66
N VAL A 14 -12.87 2.92 -0.21
CA VAL A 14 -13.32 1.60 -0.64
C VAL A 14 -14.79 1.69 -1.04
N ASP A 15 -15.04 1.49 -2.33
CA ASP A 15 -16.37 1.38 -2.89
C ASP A 15 -16.77 -0.08 -3.05
N HIS A 16 -15.80 -0.96 -3.30
CA HIS A 16 -16.06 -2.38 -3.57
C HIS A 16 -14.98 -3.28 -3.01
N ILE A 17 -15.39 -4.46 -2.54
CA ILE A 17 -14.51 -5.48 -1.99
C ILE A 17 -14.52 -6.70 -2.91
N PHE A 18 -13.36 -7.08 -3.43
CA PHE A 18 -13.17 -8.32 -4.17
C PHE A 18 -12.51 -9.36 -3.28
N ILE A 19 -13.21 -10.47 -3.03
CA ILE A 19 -12.70 -11.60 -2.25
C ILE A 19 -12.20 -12.67 -3.21
N PHE A 20 -10.89 -12.86 -3.27
CA PHE A 20 -10.24 -13.96 -3.98
C PHE A 20 -10.07 -15.13 -3.03
N ASN A 21 -10.91 -16.15 -3.20
CA ASN A 21 -10.90 -17.35 -2.38
C ASN A 21 -10.07 -18.45 -3.06
N PHE A 22 -8.93 -18.80 -2.48
CA PHE A 22 -8.07 -19.88 -2.96
C PHE A 22 -8.25 -21.19 -2.15
N LEU A 23 -9.14 -21.21 -1.15
CA LEU A 23 -9.37 -22.35 -0.26
C LEU A 23 -10.51 -23.27 -0.72
N GLY A 24 -11.24 -22.92 -1.76
CA GLY A 24 -12.43 -23.65 -2.20
C GLY A 24 -13.49 -23.80 -1.10
N GLU A 25 -14.10 -24.98 -1.03
CA GLU A 25 -15.18 -25.26 -0.06
C GLU A 25 -14.72 -25.20 1.39
N GLU A 26 -13.46 -25.54 1.68
CA GLU A 26 -12.89 -25.49 3.04
C GLU A 26 -12.87 -24.06 3.60
N GLY A 27 -12.71 -23.05 2.74
CA GLY A 27 -12.68 -21.64 3.12
C GLY A 27 -14.05 -20.98 3.26
N ASN A 28 -15.13 -21.60 2.76
CA ASN A 28 -16.45 -20.98 2.68
C ASN A 28 -16.99 -20.54 4.05
N GLY A 29 -16.70 -21.31 5.11
CA GLY A 29 -17.13 -20.95 6.47
C GLY A 29 -16.49 -19.68 6.99
N LEU A 30 -15.20 -19.45 6.71
CA LEU A 30 -14.51 -18.23 7.12
C LEU A 30 -14.96 -17.04 6.29
N ILE A 31 -15.08 -17.22 4.97
CA ILE A 31 -15.53 -16.16 4.06
C ILE A 31 -16.92 -15.70 4.45
N LYS A 32 -17.85 -16.62 4.70
CA LYS A 32 -19.20 -16.26 5.09
C LYS A 32 -19.24 -15.46 6.39
N ARG A 33 -18.45 -15.84 7.39
CA ARG A 33 -18.34 -15.07 8.64
C ARG A 33 -17.74 -13.69 8.42
N LEU A 34 -16.74 -13.59 7.56
CA LEU A 34 -16.12 -12.32 7.20
C LEU A 34 -17.11 -11.42 6.44
N GLU A 35 -17.87 -11.98 5.51
CA GLU A 35 -18.96 -11.31 4.80
C GLU A 35 -19.99 -10.79 5.81
N ASP A 36 -20.47 -11.64 6.72
CA ASP A 36 -21.43 -11.26 7.76
C ASP A 36 -20.88 -10.10 8.63
N ASP A 37 -19.61 -10.19 9.06
CA ASP A 37 -18.94 -9.15 9.84
C ASP A 37 -18.81 -7.83 9.05
N ILE A 38 -18.42 -7.88 7.78
CA ILE A 38 -18.29 -6.69 6.92
C ILE A 38 -19.65 -6.04 6.67
N VAL A 39 -20.67 -6.83 6.31
CA VAL A 39 -22.03 -6.34 6.06
C VAL A 39 -22.59 -5.66 7.30
N LEU A 40 -22.41 -6.26 8.47
CA LEU A 40 -22.81 -5.65 9.74
C LEU A 40 -22.10 -4.32 10.01
N LEU A 41 -20.80 -4.23 9.71
CA LEU A 41 -20.03 -2.99 9.88
C LEU A 41 -20.45 -1.89 8.88
N VAL A 42 -20.75 -2.25 7.63
CA VAL A 42 -21.21 -1.31 6.59
C VAL A 42 -22.59 -0.77 6.92
N ASN A 43 -23.53 -1.65 7.30
CA ASN A 43 -24.90 -1.27 7.63
C ASN A 43 -24.96 -0.37 8.88
N ASN A 44 -24.06 -0.56 9.84
CA ASN A 44 -23.98 0.29 11.03
C ASN A 44 -23.39 1.69 10.75
N LYS A 45 -22.74 1.90 9.58
CA LYS A 45 -22.08 3.17 9.23
C LYS A 45 -22.93 4.06 8.32
N LYS A 46 -23.92 3.51 7.62
CA LYS A 46 -24.77 4.24 6.67
C LYS A 46 -26.21 4.19 7.16
N GLU A 47 -26.78 5.35 7.48
CA GLU A 47 -28.22 5.48 7.78
C GLU A 47 -29.11 5.19 6.55
N GLU A 48 -28.57 5.10 5.32
CA GLU A 48 -29.36 4.82 4.11
C GLU A 48 -28.64 3.93 3.08
N THR A 49 -29.31 2.81 2.76
CA THR A 49 -29.51 2.18 1.44
C THR A 49 -28.32 2.02 0.48
N LEU A 50 -27.32 1.22 0.83
CA LEU A 50 -26.59 0.46 -0.18
C LEU A 50 -26.87 -1.02 0.03
N ASP A 51 -27.33 -1.68 -1.02
CA ASP A 51 -27.53 -3.12 -1.05
C ASP A 51 -26.17 -3.78 -0.81
N SER A 52 -26.02 -4.50 0.31
CA SER A 52 -24.77 -5.14 0.71
C SER A 52 -24.25 -6.10 -0.37
N ASP A 53 -25.16 -6.69 -1.15
CA ASP A 53 -24.85 -7.58 -2.26
C ASP A 53 -24.15 -6.85 -3.43
N SER A 54 -24.28 -5.53 -3.52
CA SER A 54 -23.65 -4.72 -4.56
C SER A 54 -22.21 -4.30 -4.24
N MET A 55 -21.79 -4.35 -2.97
CA MET A 55 -20.46 -3.88 -2.52
C MET A 55 -19.38 -4.97 -2.56
N MET A 56 -19.78 -6.25 -2.68
CA MET A 56 -18.86 -7.38 -2.54
C MET A 56 -18.94 -8.31 -3.74
N THR A 57 -17.78 -8.83 -4.16
CA THR A 57 -17.73 -9.88 -5.20
C THR A 57 -16.75 -10.96 -4.78
N LYS A 58 -17.27 -12.17 -4.63
CA LYS A 58 -16.49 -13.36 -4.35
C LYS A 58 -16.03 -14.05 -5.63
N LEU A 59 -14.78 -14.48 -5.63
CA LEU A 59 -14.07 -15.07 -6.76
C LEU A 59 -13.35 -16.34 -6.28
N ASP A 60 -13.93 -17.51 -6.52
CA ASP A 60 -13.27 -18.79 -6.21
C ASP A 60 -12.15 -19.10 -7.23
N ILE A 61 -10.94 -19.37 -6.75
CA ILE A 61 -9.74 -19.51 -7.58
C ILE A 61 -9.28 -20.97 -7.52
N SER A 62 -9.83 -21.78 -8.44
CA SER A 62 -9.51 -23.20 -8.49
C SER A 62 -8.13 -23.50 -9.09
N SER A 63 -7.63 -22.62 -9.96
CA SER A 63 -6.40 -22.81 -10.75
C SER A 63 -5.76 -21.48 -11.16
N LEU A 64 -4.52 -21.54 -11.66
CA LEU A 64 -3.83 -20.37 -12.21
C LEU A 64 -4.57 -19.76 -13.42
N ALA A 65 -5.18 -20.60 -14.28
CA ALA A 65 -5.94 -20.14 -15.43
C ALA A 65 -7.20 -19.37 -15.00
N ASP A 66 -7.87 -19.86 -13.95
CA ASP A 66 -9.01 -19.16 -13.35
C ASP A 66 -8.60 -17.83 -12.73
N PHE A 67 -7.48 -17.78 -12.01
CA PHE A 67 -6.93 -16.53 -11.51
C PHE A 67 -6.75 -15.51 -12.64
N GLN A 68 -6.05 -15.89 -13.71
CA GLN A 68 -5.80 -14.99 -14.85
C GLN A 68 -7.09 -14.52 -15.54
N ARG A 69 -8.09 -15.39 -15.67
CA ARG A 69 -9.39 -15.04 -16.23
C ARG A 69 -10.15 -14.05 -15.33
N LYS A 70 -10.28 -14.36 -14.04
CA LYS A 70 -11.01 -13.53 -13.07
C LYS A 70 -10.29 -12.21 -12.80
N SER A 71 -8.96 -12.19 -12.78
CA SER A 71 -8.17 -10.95 -12.71
C SER A 71 -8.50 -10.01 -13.87
N ARG A 72 -8.60 -10.50 -15.11
CA ARG A 72 -8.98 -9.66 -16.26
C ARG A 72 -10.40 -9.09 -16.13
N GLU A 73 -11.33 -9.89 -15.61
CA GLU A 73 -12.69 -9.46 -15.33
C GLU A 73 -12.72 -8.36 -14.28
N VAL A 74 -12.03 -8.54 -13.15
CA VAL A 74 -11.90 -7.55 -12.09
C VAL A 74 -11.31 -6.24 -12.61
N LEU A 75 -10.18 -6.30 -13.35
CA LEU A 75 -9.57 -5.09 -13.94
C LEU A 75 -10.53 -4.36 -14.88
N SER A 76 -11.33 -5.09 -15.65
CA SER A 76 -12.37 -4.53 -16.52
C SER A 76 -13.47 -3.84 -15.70
N ILE A 77 -13.94 -4.45 -14.62
CA ILE A 77 -14.95 -3.85 -13.72
C ILE A 77 -14.42 -2.55 -13.11
N ILE A 78 -13.23 -2.60 -12.50
CA ILE A 78 -12.59 -1.45 -11.87
C ILE A 78 -12.44 -0.30 -12.86
N SER A 79 -11.91 -0.58 -14.05
CA SER A 79 -11.64 0.45 -15.06
C SER A 79 -12.91 1.07 -15.62
N LYS A 80 -13.96 0.27 -15.88
CA LYS A 80 -15.21 0.75 -16.48
C LYS A 80 -16.06 1.54 -15.50
N ASN A 81 -16.12 1.07 -14.25
CA ASN A 81 -17.00 1.62 -13.23
C ASN A 81 -16.30 2.64 -12.31
N ARG A 82 -14.97 2.80 -12.45
CA ARG A 82 -14.12 3.70 -11.65
C ARG A 82 -14.28 3.45 -10.15
N VAL A 83 -14.05 2.20 -9.75
CA VAL A 83 -14.34 1.70 -8.42
C VAL A 83 -13.07 1.67 -7.58
N ASN A 84 -13.08 2.33 -6.42
CA ASN A 84 -11.99 2.20 -5.46
C ASN A 84 -12.08 0.84 -4.77
N SER A 85 -10.98 0.08 -4.80
CA SER A 85 -11.04 -1.35 -4.56
C SER A 85 -10.28 -1.79 -3.32
N LEU A 86 -10.90 -2.68 -2.55
CA LEU A 86 -10.22 -3.49 -1.55
C LEU A 86 -10.17 -4.95 -2.02
N PHE A 87 -8.97 -5.51 -2.12
CA PHE A 87 -8.78 -6.92 -2.43
C PHE A 87 -8.52 -7.70 -1.15
N HIS A 88 -9.38 -8.68 -0.87
CA HIS A 88 -9.14 -9.68 0.15
C HIS A 88 -8.64 -10.95 -0.54
N LEU A 89 -7.40 -11.35 -0.27
CA LEU A 89 -6.82 -12.59 -0.80
C LEU A 89 -6.76 -13.61 0.33
N GLN A 90 -7.48 -14.72 0.21
CA GLN A 90 -7.53 -15.74 1.24
C GLN A 90 -7.04 -17.08 0.69
N GLY A 91 -6.05 -17.69 1.34
CA GLY A 91 -5.47 -18.94 0.85
C GLY A 91 -4.34 -19.49 1.70
N HIS A 92 -3.85 -20.66 1.29
CA HIS A 92 -2.61 -21.20 1.82
C HIS A 92 -1.41 -20.59 1.11
N GLY A 93 -0.66 -19.75 1.81
CA GLY A 93 0.54 -19.13 1.29
C GLY A 93 1.80 -19.96 1.56
N SER A 94 2.68 -20.00 0.57
CA SER A 94 4.04 -20.56 0.63
C SER A 94 5.05 -19.42 0.60
N LYS A 95 6.14 -19.56 1.37
CA LYS A 95 7.24 -18.58 1.36
C LYS A 95 7.86 -18.41 -0.03
N THR A 96 7.92 -19.48 -0.83
CA THR A 96 8.60 -19.48 -2.13
C THR A 96 7.63 -19.49 -3.31
N ASP A 97 6.52 -20.22 -3.18
CA ASP A 97 5.76 -20.61 -4.37
C ASP A 97 4.58 -19.69 -4.67
N GLY A 98 4.10 -18.93 -3.67
CA GLY A 98 2.91 -18.07 -3.80
C GLY A 98 1.71 -18.56 -3.00
N ILE A 99 0.52 -18.29 -3.50
CA ILE A 99 -0.75 -18.76 -2.91
C ILE A 99 -1.18 -20.03 -3.65
N LYS A 100 -1.41 -21.11 -2.91
CA LYS A 100 -1.87 -22.39 -3.44
C LYS A 100 -3.32 -22.29 -3.90
N CYS A 101 -3.62 -22.78 -5.10
CA CYS A 101 -4.95 -22.96 -5.65
C CYS A 101 -5.55 -24.32 -5.24
N GLU A 102 -6.85 -24.52 -5.47
CA GLU A 102 -7.55 -25.77 -5.15
C GLU A 102 -6.99 -26.98 -5.91
N ASP A 103 -6.59 -26.80 -7.17
CA ASP A 103 -5.97 -27.83 -8.01
C ASP A 103 -4.55 -28.24 -7.56
N GLY A 104 -4.02 -27.57 -6.53
CA GLY A 104 -2.69 -27.81 -5.99
C GLY A 104 -1.57 -27.01 -6.65
N ASN A 105 -1.84 -26.30 -7.75
CA ASN A 105 -0.90 -25.35 -8.35
C ASN A 105 -0.81 -24.06 -7.52
N PHE A 106 0.06 -23.15 -7.92
CA PHE A 106 0.27 -21.88 -7.22
C PHE A 106 0.13 -20.68 -8.14
N VAL A 107 -0.46 -19.59 -7.62
CA VAL A 107 -0.25 -18.25 -8.14
C VAL A 107 0.97 -17.67 -7.44
N CYS A 108 2.09 -17.60 -8.16
CA CYS A 108 3.34 -17.12 -7.59
C CYS A 108 3.30 -15.64 -7.22
N TRP A 109 4.14 -15.25 -6.24
CA TRP A 109 4.17 -13.88 -5.73
C TRP A 109 4.46 -12.84 -6.81
N SER A 110 5.28 -13.17 -7.82
CA SER A 110 5.57 -12.26 -8.93
C SER A 110 4.36 -12.06 -9.85
N THR A 111 3.60 -13.12 -10.15
CA THR A 111 2.33 -13.01 -10.89
C THR A 111 1.33 -12.16 -10.12
N LEU A 112 1.20 -12.39 -8.80
CA LEU A 112 0.32 -11.58 -7.96
C LEU A 112 0.76 -10.11 -7.92
N LYS A 113 2.07 -9.83 -7.76
CA LYS A 113 2.64 -8.48 -7.77
C LYS A 113 2.35 -7.75 -9.10
N SER A 114 2.45 -8.44 -10.23
CA SER A 114 2.11 -7.89 -11.54
C SER A 114 0.62 -7.55 -11.63
N PHE A 115 -0.26 -8.44 -11.18
CA PHE A 115 -1.69 -8.20 -11.15
C PHE A 115 -2.04 -6.99 -10.27
N LEU A 116 -1.47 -6.88 -9.07
CA LEU A 116 -1.70 -5.75 -8.18
C LEU A 116 -1.22 -4.43 -8.82
N ALA A 117 -0.07 -4.44 -9.51
CA ALA A 117 0.42 -3.28 -10.23
C ALA A 117 -0.54 -2.79 -11.33
N ASP A 118 -1.24 -3.70 -12.00
CA ASP A 118 -2.26 -3.35 -12.98
C ASP A 118 -3.57 -2.90 -12.31
N ALA A 119 -3.93 -3.54 -11.20
CA ALA A 119 -5.13 -3.21 -10.43
C ALA A 119 -5.05 -1.81 -9.81
N VAL A 120 -3.92 -1.44 -9.21
CA VAL A 120 -3.77 -0.09 -8.62
C VAL A 120 -3.83 0.99 -9.69
N LYS A 121 -3.30 0.73 -10.90
CA LYS A 121 -3.44 1.66 -12.04
C LYS A 121 -4.89 1.78 -12.50
N ALA A 122 -5.60 0.65 -12.61
CA ALA A 122 -7.01 0.63 -12.99
C ALA A 122 -7.87 1.39 -11.96
N ALA A 123 -7.54 1.25 -10.67
CA ALA A 123 -8.18 1.96 -9.56
C ALA A 123 -7.61 3.37 -9.32
N GLN A 124 -6.84 3.93 -10.26
CA GLN A 124 -6.29 5.29 -10.20
C GLN A 124 -5.47 5.58 -8.93
N GLY A 125 -4.80 4.57 -8.39
CA GLY A 125 -4.05 4.65 -7.15
C GLY A 125 -4.77 4.10 -5.93
N GLU A 126 -6.10 3.94 -5.98
CA GLU A 126 -6.91 3.53 -4.84
C GLU A 126 -7.03 2.00 -4.74
N LEU A 127 -6.01 1.37 -4.17
CA LEU A 127 -6.00 -0.06 -3.91
C LEU A 127 -5.49 -0.38 -2.50
N THR A 128 -6.35 -1.02 -1.71
CA THR A 128 -5.99 -1.68 -0.46
C THR A 128 -6.00 -3.19 -0.66
N VAL A 129 -4.97 -3.89 -0.22
CA VAL A 129 -4.87 -5.35 -0.30
C VAL A 129 -4.74 -5.93 1.10
N ILE A 130 -5.56 -6.92 1.42
CA ILE A 130 -5.49 -7.71 2.64
C ILE A 130 -5.21 -9.14 2.22
N ALA A 131 -3.99 -9.60 2.42
CA ALA A 131 -3.54 -10.93 2.06
C ALA A 131 -3.54 -11.87 3.27
N ALA A 132 -4.70 -12.48 3.52
CA ALA A 132 -4.96 -13.51 4.52
C ALA A 132 -4.36 -14.87 4.11
N ALA A 133 -3.04 -14.92 4.01
CA ALA A 133 -2.26 -16.12 3.69
C ALA A 133 -0.91 -16.09 4.41
N CYS A 134 -0.41 -17.26 4.83
CA CYS A 134 0.92 -17.37 5.43
C CYS A 134 2.00 -16.82 4.49
N HIS A 135 3.02 -16.14 5.04
CA HIS A 135 4.12 -15.55 4.26
C HIS A 135 3.71 -14.55 3.15
N SER A 136 2.47 -14.03 3.16
CA SER A 136 2.00 -13.08 2.13
C SER A 136 2.83 -11.80 2.08
N PHE A 137 3.45 -11.39 3.18
CA PHE A 137 4.32 -10.22 3.22
C PHE A 137 5.62 -10.39 2.41
N THR A 138 5.92 -11.58 1.88
CA THR A 138 7.00 -11.82 0.91
C THR A 138 6.82 -11.00 -0.37
N LEU A 139 5.59 -10.58 -0.70
CA LEU A 139 5.31 -9.72 -1.86
C LEU A 139 5.93 -8.32 -1.70
N VAL A 140 6.15 -7.87 -0.46
CA VAL A 140 6.74 -6.57 -0.14
C VAL A 140 8.23 -6.58 -0.45
N ASP A 141 8.61 -5.76 -1.41
CA ASP A 141 9.98 -5.65 -1.88
C ASP A 141 10.80 -4.75 -0.95
N LYS A 142 11.69 -5.35 -0.16
CA LYS A 142 12.56 -4.63 0.77
C LYS A 142 13.91 -4.24 0.15
N GLU A 143 14.18 -4.57 -1.13
CA GLU A 143 15.54 -4.51 -1.69
C GLU A 143 15.88 -3.22 -2.45
N SER A 144 14.89 -2.38 -2.77
CA SER A 144 15.15 -1.13 -3.51
C SER A 144 15.68 -0.02 -2.59
N SER A 145 16.89 0.49 -2.87
CA SER A 145 17.49 1.63 -2.16
C SER A 145 16.78 2.97 -2.42
N ILE A 146 15.95 3.03 -3.45
CA ILE A 146 15.07 4.16 -3.76
C ILE A 146 13.64 3.66 -3.68
N PRO A 147 12.78 4.26 -2.86
CA PRO A 147 11.36 3.98 -2.93
C PRO A 147 10.84 4.25 -4.34
N LYS A 148 9.99 3.35 -4.81
CA LYS A 148 9.31 3.45 -6.10
C LYS A 148 7.83 3.33 -5.85
N LEU A 149 7.04 3.75 -6.83
CA LEU A 149 5.61 3.52 -6.83
C LEU A 149 5.32 2.03 -6.57
N LEU A 150 4.59 1.77 -5.49
CA LEU A 150 4.24 0.42 -5.05
C LEU A 150 3.10 -0.14 -5.93
N PRO A 151 3.00 -1.48 -6.07
CA PRO A 151 1.90 -2.11 -6.82
C PRO A 151 0.56 -2.08 -6.06
N TYR A 152 0.43 -1.22 -5.05
CA TYR A 152 -0.73 -1.02 -4.18
C TYR A 152 -0.55 0.35 -3.48
N SER A 153 -1.61 0.88 -2.87
CA SER A 153 -1.46 1.97 -1.90
C SER A 153 -1.22 1.43 -0.49
N PHE A 154 -1.92 0.35 -0.13
CA PHE A 154 -1.81 -0.33 1.16
C PHE A 154 -1.81 -1.84 0.98
N TYR A 155 -0.90 -2.52 1.67
CA TYR A 155 -0.80 -3.97 1.67
C TYR A 155 -0.65 -4.50 3.09
N TYR A 156 -1.62 -5.31 3.49
CA TYR A 156 -1.63 -6.03 4.75
C TYR A 156 -1.30 -7.49 4.51
N GLY A 157 -0.33 -8.04 5.22
CA GLY A 157 0.05 -9.45 5.08
C GLY A 157 0.85 -10.01 6.25
N TYR A 158 1.10 -11.31 6.24
CA TYR A 158 1.84 -12.01 7.30
C TYR A 158 3.27 -12.30 6.85
N GLU A 159 4.27 -11.98 7.68
CA GLU A 159 5.68 -12.31 7.39
C GLU A 159 5.95 -13.82 7.52
N GLU A 160 5.26 -14.47 8.45
CA GLU A 160 5.49 -15.87 8.80
C GLU A 160 4.22 -16.71 8.65
N LYS A 161 4.30 -17.98 9.09
CA LYS A 161 3.11 -18.80 9.28
C LYS A 161 2.27 -18.22 10.41
N ILE A 162 0.96 -18.29 10.24
CA ILE A 162 0.01 -17.83 11.25
C ILE A 162 -1.02 -18.92 11.50
N GLU A 163 -1.38 -19.10 12.77
CA GLU A 163 -2.47 -20.00 13.13
C GLU A 163 -3.82 -19.40 12.74
N PHE A 164 -4.75 -20.26 12.33
CA PHE A 164 -6.04 -19.86 11.83
C PHE A 164 -6.83 -18.97 12.80
N GLY A 165 -6.89 -19.34 14.09
CA GLY A 165 -7.61 -18.54 15.09
C GLY A 165 -6.99 -17.15 15.32
N HIS A 166 -5.67 -17.01 15.18
CA HIS A 166 -5.02 -15.70 15.22
C HIS A 166 -5.35 -14.88 13.97
N MET A 167 -5.39 -15.50 12.79
CA MET A 167 -5.77 -14.84 11.54
C MET A 167 -7.20 -14.30 11.60
N GLU A 168 -8.17 -15.06 12.11
CA GLU A 168 -9.56 -14.60 12.25
C GLU A 168 -9.66 -13.36 13.16
N ASN A 169 -8.96 -13.37 14.30
CA ASN A 169 -8.95 -12.23 15.24
C ASN A 169 -8.32 -10.98 14.63
N ASP A 170 -7.19 -11.14 13.95
CA ASP A 170 -6.50 -10.07 13.23
C ASP A 170 -7.40 -9.45 12.16
N LEU A 171 -8.03 -10.28 11.31
CA LEU A 171 -8.91 -9.81 10.23
C LEU A 171 -10.13 -9.08 10.79
N ARG A 172 -10.81 -9.63 11.81
CA ARG A 172 -11.95 -8.96 12.44
C ARG A 172 -11.56 -7.59 12.99
N THR A 173 -10.42 -7.52 13.68
CA THR A 173 -9.91 -6.27 14.26
C THR A 173 -9.57 -5.26 13.16
N LEU A 174 -8.87 -5.71 12.12
CA LEU A 174 -8.51 -4.89 10.96
C LEU A 174 -9.75 -4.32 10.27
N TYR A 175 -10.72 -5.15 9.86
CA TYR A 175 -11.93 -4.68 9.18
C TYR A 175 -12.76 -3.74 10.06
N LYS A 176 -12.88 -4.03 11.36
CA LYS A 176 -13.53 -3.11 12.29
C LYS A 176 -12.84 -1.74 12.31
N ASN A 177 -11.51 -1.70 12.35
CA ASN A 177 -10.79 -0.42 12.37
C ASN A 177 -10.84 0.30 11.01
N LEU A 178 -10.66 -0.42 9.90
CA LEU A 178 -10.77 0.13 8.53
C LEU A 178 -12.15 0.74 8.28
N LEU A 179 -13.20 0.00 8.60
CA LEU A 179 -14.57 0.43 8.31
C LEU A 179 -15.09 1.44 9.33
N VAL A 180 -14.78 1.32 10.63
CA VAL A 180 -15.37 2.17 11.68
C VAL A 180 -14.48 3.34 12.09
N LYS A 181 -13.15 3.15 12.19
CA LYS A 181 -12.21 4.14 12.74
C LYS A 181 -11.36 4.87 11.70
N GLY A 182 -11.78 4.87 10.42
CA GLY A 182 -10.98 5.48 9.35
C GLY A 182 -9.63 4.79 9.13
N GLY A 183 -9.49 3.54 9.60
CA GLY A 183 -8.32 2.72 9.40
C GLY A 183 -7.17 2.86 10.39
N ASP A 184 -7.25 3.71 11.42
CA ASP A 184 -6.15 3.79 12.38
C ASP A 184 -5.97 2.46 13.15
N ASN A 185 -4.88 1.76 12.82
CA ASN A 185 -4.50 0.47 13.38
C ASN A 185 -3.26 0.57 14.29
N ARG A 186 -2.74 1.78 14.55
CA ARG A 186 -1.46 1.95 15.27
C ARG A 186 -1.46 1.37 16.68
N ASP A 187 -2.61 1.40 17.35
CA ASP A 187 -2.77 0.88 18.71
C ASP A 187 -3.27 -0.57 18.76
N SER A 188 -3.39 -1.24 17.60
CA SER A 188 -3.89 -2.62 17.54
C SER A 188 -2.73 -3.60 17.50
N GLU A 189 -2.77 -4.63 18.36
CA GLU A 189 -1.79 -5.73 18.36
C GLU A 189 -2.04 -6.72 17.21
N LEU A 190 -2.02 -6.22 15.98
CA LEU A 190 -2.13 -7.04 14.77
C LEU A 190 -0.80 -7.74 14.48
N ARG A 191 -0.87 -9.03 14.12
CA ARG A 191 0.29 -9.76 13.60
C ARG A 191 0.47 -9.50 12.10
N LEU A 192 -0.60 -9.10 11.40
CA LEU A 192 -0.54 -8.51 10.07
C LEU A 192 0.39 -7.30 10.06
N LYS A 193 1.33 -7.29 9.12
CA LYS A 193 2.18 -6.14 8.81
C LYS A 193 1.54 -5.30 7.73
N LEU A 194 1.77 -3.99 7.82
CA LEU A 194 1.39 -3.01 6.81
C LEU A 194 2.63 -2.60 6.01
N SER A 195 2.50 -2.57 4.69
CA SER A 195 3.35 -1.79 3.80
C SER A 195 2.48 -0.81 3.03
N SER A 196 2.95 0.43 2.87
CA SER A 196 2.19 1.47 2.20
C SER A 196 3.08 2.50 1.52
N GLU A 197 2.49 3.35 0.69
CA GLU A 197 3.21 4.50 0.10
C GLU A 197 3.80 5.44 1.17
N PHE A 198 3.20 5.48 2.38
CA PHE A 198 3.71 6.25 3.52
C PHE A 198 5.07 5.78 4.03
N ASP A 199 5.47 4.54 3.75
CA ASP A 199 6.81 4.02 4.08
C ASP A 199 7.91 4.85 3.36
N SER A 200 7.55 5.61 2.32
CA SER A 200 8.47 6.47 1.56
C SER A 200 8.61 7.89 2.12
N VAL A 201 7.81 8.29 3.12
CA VAL A 201 7.76 9.68 3.63
C VAL A 201 9.11 10.15 4.16
N ASP A 202 9.81 9.31 4.91
CA ASP A 202 11.14 9.66 5.43
C ASP A 202 12.14 9.94 4.30
N PHE A 203 12.06 9.16 3.22
CA PHE A 203 12.89 9.39 2.03
C PHE A 203 12.49 10.68 1.31
N ILE A 204 11.19 10.92 1.11
CA ILE A 204 10.64 12.11 0.45
C ILE A 204 11.02 13.39 1.21
N THR A 205 11.01 13.36 2.54
CA THR A 205 11.31 14.50 3.41
C THR A 205 12.80 14.68 3.68
N SER A 206 13.65 13.70 3.33
CA SER A 206 15.08 13.79 3.61
C SER A 206 15.81 14.98 2.95
N PRO A 207 15.47 15.51 1.74
CA PRO A 207 16.06 16.75 1.22
C PRO A 207 15.79 17.95 2.14
N MET A 208 14.57 18.05 2.66
CA MET A 208 14.15 19.08 3.61
C MET A 208 14.94 18.97 4.92
N ILE A 209 15.12 17.75 5.45
CA ILE A 209 15.90 17.53 6.67
C ILE A 209 17.36 17.95 6.46
N ILE A 210 17.96 17.62 5.32
CA ILE A 210 19.35 18.01 5.00
C ILE A 210 19.50 19.54 4.97
N GLN A 211 18.55 20.25 4.36
CA GLN A 211 18.65 21.70 4.22
C GLN A 211 18.40 22.44 5.53
N PHE A 212 17.29 22.15 6.22
CA PHE A 212 16.83 22.96 7.34
C PHE A 212 17.26 22.41 8.71
N TYR A 213 17.68 21.14 8.79
CA TYR A 213 18.07 20.48 10.02
C TYR A 213 19.38 19.67 9.88
N PRO A 214 20.50 20.30 9.50
CA PRO A 214 21.74 19.61 9.15
C PRO A 214 22.34 18.75 10.27
N GLU A 215 22.17 19.13 11.54
CA GLU A 215 22.60 18.30 12.69
C GLU A 215 21.77 17.01 12.79
N LYS A 216 20.45 17.09 12.60
CA LYS A 216 19.58 15.93 12.60
C LYS A 216 19.86 15.04 11.38
N ALA A 217 20.11 15.64 10.22
CA ALA A 217 20.51 14.91 9.03
C ALA A 217 21.78 14.07 9.29
N ARG A 218 22.79 14.65 9.94
CA ARG A 218 24.01 13.94 10.36
C ARG A 218 23.72 12.76 11.30
N GLN A 219 22.86 12.96 12.30
CA GLN A 219 22.48 11.90 13.24
C GLN A 219 21.77 10.73 12.55
N LEU A 220 20.95 11.02 11.54
CA LEU A 220 20.23 10.02 10.74
C LEU A 220 21.08 9.43 9.60
N GLY A 221 22.35 9.84 9.44
CA GLY A 221 23.19 9.42 8.34
C GLY A 221 22.75 9.94 6.96
N LEU A 222 21.82 10.90 6.93
CA LEU A 222 21.33 11.54 5.71
C LEU A 222 22.37 12.54 5.21
N SER A 223 22.81 12.35 3.97
CA SER A 223 23.80 13.21 3.33
C SER A 223 23.63 13.22 1.82
N ASN A 224 24.26 14.16 1.13
CA ASN A 224 24.32 14.15 -0.34
C ASN A 224 24.92 12.84 -0.87
N ARG A 225 25.84 12.22 -0.11
CA ARG A 225 26.45 10.93 -0.43
C ARG A 225 25.47 9.76 -0.25
N PHE A 226 24.56 9.85 0.72
CA PHE A 226 23.46 8.89 0.87
C PHE A 226 22.59 8.90 -0.39
N PHE A 227 22.14 10.08 -0.83
CA PHE A 227 21.37 10.23 -2.07
C PHE A 227 22.11 9.72 -3.31
N LEU A 228 23.40 10.03 -3.45
CA LEU A 228 24.23 9.51 -4.55
C LEU A 228 24.34 7.99 -4.57
N LYS A 229 24.31 7.33 -3.41
CA LYS A 229 24.35 5.88 -3.31
C LYS A 229 22.98 5.26 -3.60
N SER A 230 21.92 5.91 -3.16
CA SER A 230 20.55 5.48 -3.41
C SER A 230 20.21 5.63 -4.89
N VAL A 231 20.58 6.75 -5.52
CA VAL A 231 20.31 7.10 -6.93
C VAL A 231 21.44 6.57 -7.84
N LYS A 232 21.30 5.31 -8.26
CA LYS A 232 22.15 4.72 -9.31
C LYS A 232 21.54 5.00 -10.68
N LEU A 233 21.98 6.08 -11.30
CA LEU A 233 21.71 6.36 -12.71
C LEU A 233 22.77 5.67 -13.56
N ASP A 234 22.36 5.07 -14.68
CA ASP A 234 23.26 4.46 -15.66
C ASP A 234 23.96 5.55 -16.52
N ILE A 235 24.75 6.36 -15.84
CA ILE A 235 25.48 7.51 -16.40
C ILE A 235 26.85 7.64 -15.72
N PRO A 236 27.82 8.34 -16.35
CA PRO A 236 29.12 8.56 -15.74
C PRO A 236 29.03 9.21 -14.35
N ALA A 237 29.82 8.71 -13.39
CA ALA A 237 29.76 9.12 -11.99
C ALA A 237 30.02 10.63 -11.75
N ALA A 238 30.74 11.31 -12.65
CA ALA A 238 30.93 12.76 -12.61
C ALA A 238 29.63 13.51 -12.96
N VAL A 239 28.90 13.03 -13.98
CA VAL A 239 27.60 13.58 -14.40
C VAL A 239 26.55 13.31 -13.31
N ASN A 240 26.53 12.11 -12.74
CA ASN A 240 25.63 11.79 -11.62
C ASN A 240 25.88 12.72 -10.42
N ARG A 241 27.14 12.98 -10.06
CA ARG A 241 27.50 13.93 -9.00
C ARG A 241 27.05 15.36 -9.28
N TYR A 242 27.24 15.83 -10.50
CA TYR A 242 26.79 17.17 -10.91
C TYR A 242 25.26 17.27 -10.84
N LEU A 243 24.54 16.27 -11.37
CA LEU A 243 23.09 16.22 -11.33
C LEU A 243 22.57 16.20 -9.91
N VAL A 244 23.01 15.28 -9.05
CA VAL A 244 22.55 15.24 -7.65
C VAL A 244 22.87 16.53 -6.92
N LYS A 245 24.04 17.15 -7.14
CA LYS A 245 24.37 18.45 -6.54
C LYS A 245 23.44 19.55 -7.05
N SER A 246 23.10 19.56 -8.34
CA SER A 246 22.15 20.50 -8.94
C SER A 246 20.72 20.27 -8.43
N LEU A 247 20.30 19.02 -8.24
CA LEU A 247 18.97 18.67 -7.72
C LEU A 247 18.81 19.06 -6.25
N LEU A 248 19.91 19.00 -5.47
CA LEU A 248 19.92 19.43 -4.08
C LEU A 248 19.98 20.96 -3.90
N ASN A 249 20.24 21.72 -4.97
CA ASN A 249 20.11 23.18 -4.93
C ASN A 249 18.63 23.63 -4.93
N ASP A 250 17.71 22.76 -5.34
CA ASP A 250 16.26 22.95 -5.24
C ASP A 250 15.61 21.74 -4.54
N THR A 251 15.85 21.67 -3.25
CA THR A 251 15.31 20.65 -2.33
C THR A 251 13.78 20.61 -2.33
N ARG A 252 13.10 21.76 -2.55
CA ARG A 252 11.64 21.83 -2.68
C ARG A 252 11.20 21.05 -3.89
N TRP A 253 11.75 21.37 -5.06
CA TRP A 253 11.47 20.63 -6.29
C TRP A 253 11.79 19.14 -6.11
N LEU A 254 12.94 18.80 -5.53
CA LEU A 254 13.34 17.41 -5.33
C LEU A 254 12.34 16.65 -4.44
N SER A 255 11.91 17.22 -3.32
CA SER A 255 10.93 16.60 -2.42
C SER A 255 9.60 16.35 -3.14
N ILE A 256 9.14 17.30 -3.96
CA ILE A 256 7.92 17.16 -4.75
C ILE A 256 8.06 16.06 -5.82
N GLN A 257 9.20 15.99 -6.50
CA GLN A 257 9.45 14.91 -7.48
C GLN A 257 9.53 13.54 -6.82
N LEU A 258 10.13 13.44 -5.62
CA LEU A 258 10.12 12.21 -4.84
C LEU A 258 8.69 11.80 -4.48
N ALA A 259 7.86 12.74 -4.00
CA ALA A 259 6.45 12.47 -3.74
C ALA A 259 5.71 11.96 -5.00
N ASN A 260 5.92 12.60 -6.16
CA ASN A 260 5.31 12.17 -7.43
C ASN A 260 5.73 10.77 -7.87
N ASN A 261 6.95 10.33 -7.52
CA ASN A 261 7.49 9.04 -7.91
C ASN A 261 7.17 7.91 -6.92
N CYS A 262 6.81 8.23 -5.69
CA CYS A 262 6.58 7.25 -4.63
C CYS A 262 5.09 7.10 -4.26
N PHE A 263 4.28 8.14 -4.46
CA PHE A 263 2.85 8.13 -4.18
C PHE A 263 2.03 8.06 -5.47
N HIS A 264 0.90 7.36 -5.39
CA HIS A 264 -0.07 7.34 -6.48
C HIS A 264 -0.75 8.71 -6.65
N ALA A 265 -1.40 8.92 -7.79
CA ALA A 265 -2.05 10.19 -8.12
C ALA A 265 -3.40 10.40 -7.42
N THR A 266 -3.37 10.41 -6.09
CA THR A 266 -4.54 10.46 -5.22
C THR A 266 -4.54 11.71 -4.33
N SER A 267 -5.64 11.93 -3.60
CA SER A 267 -5.75 13.02 -2.62
C SER A 267 -4.67 12.95 -1.52
N ARG A 268 -4.16 11.74 -1.21
CA ARG A 268 -3.05 11.55 -0.26
C ARG A 268 -1.77 12.23 -0.74
N ARG A 269 -1.42 12.06 -2.02
CA ARG A 269 -0.26 12.73 -2.61
C ARG A 269 -0.42 14.24 -2.62
N GLU A 270 -1.61 14.74 -2.93
CA GLU A 270 -1.91 16.17 -2.92
C GLU A 270 -1.75 16.76 -1.50
N ARG A 271 -2.25 16.06 -0.48
CA ARG A 271 -2.06 16.45 0.93
C ARG A 271 -0.58 16.51 1.30
N LEU A 272 0.21 15.49 0.91
CA LEU A 272 1.65 15.47 1.15
C LEU A 272 2.37 16.64 0.46
N ILE A 273 2.10 16.87 -0.83
CA ILE A 273 2.70 17.99 -1.58
C ILE A 273 2.30 19.34 -0.98
N SER A 274 1.04 19.49 -0.57
CA SER A 274 0.56 20.70 0.12
C SER A 274 1.30 20.92 1.44
N ALA A 275 1.49 19.88 2.25
CA ALA A 275 2.26 19.95 3.49
C ALA A 275 3.73 20.32 3.24
N LEU A 276 4.37 19.73 2.22
CA LEU A 276 5.73 20.09 1.80
C LEU A 276 5.81 21.57 1.43
N ASN A 277 4.90 22.06 0.57
CA ASN A 277 4.89 23.46 0.16
C ASN A 277 4.75 24.43 1.33
N LYS A 278 3.80 24.17 2.24
CA LYS A 278 3.61 24.97 3.46
C LYS A 278 4.86 24.98 4.33
N PHE A 279 5.53 23.84 4.47
CA PHE A 279 6.77 23.75 5.23
C PHE A 279 7.86 24.64 4.60
N TYR A 280 8.09 24.53 3.28
CA TYR A 280 9.10 25.33 2.60
C TYR A 280 8.80 26.83 2.68
N GLU A 281 7.53 27.22 2.54
CA GLU A 281 7.11 28.63 2.66
C GLU A 281 7.38 29.19 4.06
N ALA A 282 7.04 28.42 5.11
CA ALA A 282 7.28 28.82 6.50
C ALA A 282 8.78 28.95 6.85
N ASN A 283 9.66 28.19 6.20
CA ASN A 283 11.10 28.17 6.49
C ASN A 283 11.94 28.97 5.48
N SER A 284 11.34 29.48 4.40
CA SER A 284 12.01 30.35 3.42
C SER A 284 11.72 31.84 3.65
N ALA A 285 10.78 32.17 4.54
CA ALA A 285 10.53 33.56 4.93
C ALA A 285 11.77 34.12 5.67
N PRO A 286 12.24 35.34 5.32
CA PRO A 286 13.34 35.95 6.05
C PRO A 286 12.93 36.14 7.51
N SER A 287 13.81 35.75 8.42
CA SER A 287 13.66 36.00 9.85
C SER A 287 13.53 37.51 10.06
N SER A 288 12.31 38.01 10.28
CA SER A 288 12.03 39.41 10.63
C SER A 288 12.46 39.71 12.05
#